data_AF-A0A5J4PAI6-F1
#
_entry.id   AF-A0A5J4PAI6-F1
#
_cell.length_a   1.000
_cell.length_b   1.000
_cell.length_c   1.000
_cell.angle_alpha   90.00
_cell.angle_beta   90.00
_cell.angle_gamma   90.00
#
_symmetry.space_group_name_H-M   'P 1'
#
loop_
_entity.id
_entity.type
_entity.pdbx_description
1 polymer ?
#
loop_
_entity_poly.entity_id
_entity_poly.type
_entity_poly.pdbx_seq_one_letter_code
_entity_poly.pdbx_strand_id
1 'polypeptide(L)'
;FAVVFLALSCLGTKGVKDEKITWNKIYVCLIFGFIFFFLNWWLLILPFPLVANAGFYIFTMTVGYIQLLMAGIWMSRLLKNSMMDDLFNTENESVMQETKLMVNEYSVNLPTRFWYKKKMWKGWINVVNPFRAAIVLGTPGSGKSYAVVNQFIKQQIEKGFTGYIYDFKFPDLSTIAYNHLLNNREGYAKVPTFYVINF
;
A
#
# COMPACT_ATOMS: atom_id res chain seq x y z
N PHE A 1 22.99 -1.45 39.16
CA PHE A 1 21.75 -2.24 39.28
C PHE A 1 20.51 -1.54 38.74
N ALA A 2 20.16 -0.31 39.17
CA ALA A 2 18.94 0.39 38.70
C ALA A 2 18.84 0.56 37.17
N VAL A 3 19.94 0.89 36.48
CA VAL A 3 19.99 1.02 35.01
C VAL A 3 19.73 -0.32 34.29
N VAL A 4 20.16 -1.44 34.89
CA VAL A 4 19.94 -2.79 34.35
C VAL A 4 18.47 -3.17 34.45
N PHE A 5 17.83 -2.90 35.59
CA PHE A 5 16.38 -3.11 35.75
C PHE A 5 15.56 -2.22 34.83
N LEU A 6 16.00 -0.99 34.57
CA LEU A 6 15.39 -0.09 33.61
C LEU A 6 15.44 -0.67 32.19
N ALA A 7 16.61 -1.12 31.75
CA ALA A 7 16.78 -1.75 30.43
C ALA A 7 15.92 -3.02 30.28
N LEU A 8 15.89 -3.88 31.31
CA LEU A 8 15.06 -5.10 31.31
C LEU A 8 13.56 -4.78 31.26
N SER A 9 13.12 -3.74 31.99
CA SER A 9 11.71 -3.29 31.99
C SER A 9 11.28 -2.81 30.60
N CYS A 10 12.13 -2.06 29.89
CA CYS A 10 11.81 -1.56 28.55
C CYS A 10 11.73 -2.66 27.47
N LEU A 11 12.44 -3.78 27.64
CA LEU A 11 12.43 -4.90 26.69
C LEU A 11 11.18 -5.78 26.83
N GLY A 12 10.66 -5.94 28.05
CA GLY A 12 9.56 -6.84 28.38
C GLY A 12 8.14 -6.31 28.13
N THR A 13 7.96 -5.00 27.91
CA THR A 13 6.61 -4.43 27.75
C THR A 13 6.04 -4.67 26.36
N LYS A 14 4.92 -5.40 26.28
CA LYS A 14 4.05 -5.43 25.10
C LYS A 14 3.13 -4.19 25.15
N GLY A 15 3.44 -3.18 24.33
CA GLY A 15 2.67 -1.94 24.29
C GLY A 15 1.39 -2.08 23.45
N VAL A 16 0.26 -1.66 24.01
CA VAL A 16 -0.96 -1.37 23.22
C VAL A 16 -0.73 -0.09 22.42
N LYS A 17 -1.22 -0.07 21.17
CA LYS A 17 -1.05 1.05 20.24
C LYS A 17 -1.63 2.33 20.86
N ASP A 18 -0.80 3.36 20.95
CA ASP A 18 -1.24 4.71 21.31
C ASP A 18 -0.61 5.68 20.31
N GLU A 19 -1.43 6.23 19.41
CA GLU A 19 -1.00 6.98 18.22
C GLU A 19 -0.53 8.42 18.52
N LYS A 20 -0.46 8.83 19.80
CA LYS A 20 -0.14 10.21 20.21
C LYS A 20 1.30 10.46 20.67
N ILE A 21 2.18 9.47 20.53
CA ILE A 21 3.59 9.55 20.95
C ILE A 21 4.43 10.11 19.79
N THR A 22 5.02 11.28 19.98
CA THR A 22 5.94 11.91 19.03
C THR A 22 7.39 11.80 19.53
N TRP A 23 8.35 11.74 18.60
CA TRP A 23 9.78 11.71 18.93
C TRP A 23 10.21 12.88 19.84
N ASN A 24 9.62 14.07 19.67
CA ASN A 24 9.90 15.23 20.50
C ASN A 24 9.58 14.98 21.99
N LYS A 25 8.45 14.30 22.29
CA LYS A 25 8.10 13.96 23.69
C LYS A 25 9.09 12.96 24.28
N ILE A 26 9.56 12.01 23.49
CA ILE A 26 10.58 11.03 23.92
C ILE A 26 11.89 11.74 24.26
N TYR A 27 12.36 12.64 23.39
CA TYR A 27 13.60 13.40 23.64
C TYR A 27 13.51 14.27 24.90
N VAL A 28 12.39 14.98 25.09
CA VAL A 28 12.17 15.80 26.29
C VAL A 28 12.24 14.93 27.55
N CYS A 29 11.47 13.83 27.61
CA CYS A 29 11.50 12.93 28.77
C CYS A 29 12.88 12.27 29.00
N LEU A 30 13.62 11.95 27.93
CA LEU A 30 14.95 11.37 28.05
C LEU A 30 15.95 12.38 28.61
N ILE A 31 15.96 13.61 28.11
CA ILE A 31 16.87 14.67 28.56
C ILE A 31 16.60 15.05 30.02
N PHE A 32 15.35 15.35 30.37
CA PHE A 32 14.99 15.70 31.76
C PHE A 32 15.19 14.52 32.71
N GLY A 33 14.83 13.30 32.28
CA GLY A 33 15.08 12.08 33.04
C GLY A 33 16.56 11.84 33.30
N PHE A 34 17.42 12.08 32.29
CA PHE A 34 18.87 11.96 32.42
C PHE A 34 19.45 12.98 33.39
N ILE A 35 19.03 14.25 33.28
CA ILE A 35 19.49 15.32 34.18
C ILE A 35 19.08 15.00 35.63
N PHE A 36 17.83 14.64 35.87
CA PHE A 36 17.36 14.37 37.24
C PHE A 36 17.92 13.09 37.85
N PHE A 37 18.30 12.10 37.04
CA PHE A 37 18.82 10.83 37.53
C PHE A 37 20.36 10.80 37.67
N PHE A 38 21.10 11.41 36.72
CA PHE A 38 22.57 11.36 36.72
C PHE A 38 23.23 12.64 37.22
N LEU A 39 22.59 13.80 37.07
CA LEU A 39 23.18 15.12 37.38
C LEU A 39 22.58 15.76 38.63
N ASN A 40 22.18 14.95 39.61
CA ASN A 40 21.49 15.43 40.82
C ASN A 40 22.39 15.61 42.05
N TRP A 41 23.66 15.21 41.96
CA TRP A 41 24.59 15.17 43.09
C TRP A 41 24.73 16.48 43.88
N TRP A 42 24.57 17.63 43.22
CA TRP A 42 24.66 18.96 43.83
C TRP A 42 23.56 19.25 44.85
N LEU A 43 22.41 18.55 44.81
CA LEU A 43 21.32 18.71 45.79
C LEU A 43 21.73 18.30 47.21
N LEU A 44 22.77 17.48 47.35
CA LEU A 44 23.28 17.05 48.65
C LEU A 44 24.14 18.12 49.35
N ILE A 45 24.64 19.11 48.60
CA ILE A 45 25.62 20.12 49.07
C ILE A 45 24.95 21.46 49.38
N LEU A 46 23.62 21.56 49.23
CA LEU A 46 22.88 22.80 49.47
C LEU A 46 22.90 23.19 50.96
N PRO A 47 22.83 24.50 51.30
CA PRO A 47 22.85 25.01 52.66
C PRO A 47 21.49 24.86 53.37
N PHE A 48 20.86 23.68 53.27
CA PHE A 48 19.61 23.32 53.96
C PHE A 48 19.87 22.22 55.00
N PRO A 49 18.92 21.94 55.91
CA PRO A 49 19.00 20.80 56.80
C PRO A 49 19.22 19.49 56.03
N LEU A 50 20.06 18.60 56.56
CA LEU A 50 20.42 17.33 55.93
C LEU A 50 19.19 16.51 55.47
N VAL A 51 18.13 16.52 56.27
CA VAL A 51 16.86 15.84 55.98
C VAL A 51 16.18 16.41 54.73
N ALA A 52 16.22 17.73 54.54
CA ALA A 52 15.65 18.38 53.37
C ALA A 52 16.46 18.06 52.10
N ASN A 53 17.79 18.12 52.16
CA ASN A 53 18.67 17.75 51.04
C ASN A 53 18.46 16.28 50.60
N ALA A 54 18.38 15.37 51.57
CA ALA A 54 18.11 13.96 51.30
C ALA A 54 16.73 13.76 50.64
N GLY A 55 15.70 14.49 51.12
CA GLY A 55 14.36 14.47 50.52
C GLY A 55 14.34 14.93 49.07
N PHE A 56 14.98 16.06 48.75
CA PHE A 56 15.07 16.56 47.38
C PHE A 56 15.84 15.62 46.46
N TYR A 57 16.94 15.04 46.95
CA TYR A 57 17.73 14.07 46.20
C TYR A 57 16.91 12.81 45.86
N ILE A 58 16.20 12.22 46.83
CA ILE A 58 15.37 11.03 46.61
C ILE A 58 14.21 11.34 45.65
N PHE A 59 13.56 12.50 45.82
CA PHE A 59 12.44 12.91 44.97
C PHE A 59 12.86 13.02 43.50
N THR A 60 13.92 13.76 43.24
CA THR A 60 14.42 14.00 41.88
C THR A 60 14.98 12.73 41.23
N MET A 61 15.66 11.86 42.00
CA MET A 61 16.07 10.53 41.54
C MET A 61 14.86 9.67 41.12
N THR A 62 13.78 9.69 41.90
CA THR A 62 12.56 8.92 41.60
C THR A 62 11.87 9.46 40.35
N VAL A 63 11.74 10.78 40.23
CA VAL A 63 11.17 11.45 39.06
C VAL A 63 12.01 11.16 37.80
N GLY A 64 13.34 11.24 37.90
CA GLY A 64 14.25 10.95 36.80
C GLY A 64 14.14 9.49 36.33
N TYR A 65 14.06 8.55 37.26
CA TYR A 65 13.89 7.13 36.95
C TYR A 65 12.57 6.84 36.20
N ILE A 66 11.45 7.42 36.65
CA ILE A 66 10.15 7.27 36.00
C ILE A 66 10.17 7.84 34.57
N GLN A 67 10.77 9.01 34.38
CA GLN A 67 10.88 9.64 33.06
C GLN A 67 11.72 8.82 32.08
N LEU A 68 12.85 8.27 32.54
CA LEU A 68 13.69 7.38 31.73
C LEU A 68 12.96 6.08 31.37
N LEU A 69 12.18 5.50 32.30
CA LEU A 69 11.34 4.32 32.02
C LEU A 69 10.29 4.63 30.95
N MET A 70 9.56 5.75 31.07
CA MET A 70 8.55 6.16 30.09
C MET A 70 9.18 6.37 28.71
N ALA A 71 10.31 7.09 28.64
CA ALA A 71 11.02 7.33 27.39
C ALA A 71 11.49 6.02 26.73
N GLY A 72 12.04 5.08 27.50
CA GLY A 72 12.49 3.78 27.00
C GLY A 72 11.33 2.91 26.48
N ILE A 73 10.18 2.90 27.17
CA ILE A 73 8.98 2.17 26.72
C ILE A 73 8.45 2.77 25.41
N TRP A 74 8.36 4.10 25.33
CA TRP A 74 7.89 4.79 24.13
C TRP A 74 8.82 4.58 22.93
N MET A 75 10.14 4.63 23.15
CA MET A 75 11.15 4.35 22.12
C MET A 75 11.06 2.91 21.61
N SER A 76 10.97 1.93 22.52
CA SER A 76 10.82 0.50 22.19
C SER A 76 9.57 0.23 21.35
N ARG A 77 8.46 0.89 21.66
CA ARG A 77 7.21 0.79 20.87
C ARG A 77 7.36 1.36 19.46
N LEU A 78 7.95 2.55 19.33
CA LEU A 78 8.07 3.23 18.04
C LEU A 78 8.99 2.45 17.08
N LEU A 79 10.11 1.93 17.59
CA LEU A 79 11.05 1.12 16.83
C LEU A 79 10.46 -0.23 16.39
N LYS A 80 9.65 -0.90 17.25
CA LYS A 80 9.00 -2.16 16.89
C LYS A 80 7.88 -1.97 15.85
N ASN A 81 7.13 -0.87 15.95
CA ASN A 81 6.05 -0.58 15.01
C ASN A 81 6.55 -0.14 13.63
N SER A 82 7.70 0.54 13.54
CA SER A 82 8.27 0.93 12.24
C SER A 82 8.95 -0.22 11.49
N MET A 83 9.30 -1.33 12.18
CA MET A 83 9.95 -2.50 11.56
C MET A 83 8.96 -3.61 11.18
N MET A 84 7.78 -3.64 11.79
CA MET A 84 6.69 -4.51 11.32
C MET A 84 5.93 -3.77 10.23
N ASP A 85 6.49 -3.77 9.03
CA ASP A 85 5.76 -3.41 7.81
C ASP A 85 4.44 -4.17 7.81
N ASP A 86 3.34 -3.43 7.64
CA ASP A 86 2.00 -3.98 7.53
C ASP A 86 2.01 -5.19 6.56
N LEU A 87 1.41 -6.32 6.95
CA LEU A 87 1.25 -7.45 6.04
C LEU A 87 0.46 -7.04 4.78
N PHE A 88 -0.40 -6.02 4.91
CA PHE A 88 -1.15 -5.39 3.82
C PHE A 88 -0.49 -4.08 3.33
N ASN A 89 0.84 -4.01 3.34
CA ASN A 89 1.57 -2.93 2.69
C ASN A 89 1.47 -3.11 1.16
N THR A 90 1.27 -2.02 0.42
CA THR A 90 1.18 -2.02 -1.05
C THR A 90 2.41 -2.66 -1.70
N GLU A 91 3.57 -2.63 -1.03
CA GLU A 91 4.77 -3.38 -1.43
C GLU A 91 4.62 -4.88 -1.26
N ASN A 92 4.08 -5.34 -0.13
CA ASN A 92 3.89 -6.77 0.17
C ASN A 92 2.79 -7.39 -0.71
N GLU A 93 1.80 -6.60 -1.12
CA GLU A 93 0.77 -7.01 -2.09
C GLU A 93 1.21 -6.86 -3.55
N SER A 94 2.37 -6.26 -3.81
CA SER A 94 2.86 -6.05 -5.18
C SER A 94 3.55 -7.30 -5.73
N VAL A 95 3.02 -7.83 -6.83
CA VAL A 95 3.57 -8.99 -7.54
C VAL A 95 4.04 -8.57 -8.92
N MET A 96 5.16 -9.16 -9.37
CA MET A 96 5.66 -8.96 -10.73
C MET A 96 4.63 -9.50 -11.74
N GLN A 97 4.10 -8.61 -12.58
CA GLN A 97 3.22 -8.98 -13.69
C GLN A 97 4.01 -9.15 -14.99
N GLU A 98 3.36 -9.74 -16.00
CA GLU A 98 3.98 -9.91 -17.32
C GLU A 98 4.26 -8.56 -17.98
N THR A 99 5.48 -8.41 -18.51
CA THR A 99 5.95 -7.18 -19.17
C THR A 99 6.11 -7.35 -20.67
N LYS A 100 6.13 -8.59 -21.16
CA LYS A 100 6.22 -8.90 -22.58
C LYS A 100 4.84 -8.95 -23.21
N LEU A 101 4.70 -8.32 -24.37
CA LEU A 101 3.53 -8.44 -25.22
C LEU A 101 3.60 -9.78 -25.97
N MET A 102 2.59 -10.63 -25.79
CA MET A 102 2.51 -11.93 -26.46
C MET A 102 1.36 -11.94 -27.47
N VAL A 103 1.67 -11.66 -28.74
CA VAL A 103 0.68 -11.63 -29.82
C VAL A 103 0.66 -12.98 -30.55
N ASN A 104 -0.53 -13.52 -30.77
CA ASN A 104 -0.77 -14.65 -31.67
C ASN A 104 -2.09 -14.43 -32.44
N GLU A 105 -2.53 -15.42 -33.23
CA GLU A 105 -3.78 -15.34 -34.00
C GLU A 105 -5.01 -15.08 -33.12
N TYR A 106 -5.07 -15.65 -31.92
CA TYR A 106 -6.25 -15.65 -31.04
C TYR A 106 -6.18 -14.66 -29.87
N SER A 107 -4.98 -14.15 -29.57
CA SER A 107 -4.71 -13.43 -28.34
C SER A 107 -5.50 -12.13 -28.21
N VAL A 108 -5.82 -11.72 -26.99
CA VAL A 108 -6.24 -10.35 -26.70
C VAL A 108 -5.29 -9.76 -25.67
N ASN A 109 -4.71 -8.61 -25.99
CA ASN A 109 -3.63 -8.01 -25.23
C ASN A 109 -4.07 -6.66 -24.65
N LEU A 110 -4.05 -6.53 -23.33
CA LEU A 110 -4.48 -5.32 -22.63
C LEU A 110 -3.26 -4.63 -21.99
N PRO A 111 -3.01 -3.34 -22.28
CA PRO A 111 -1.91 -2.61 -21.65
C PRO A 111 -2.25 -2.30 -20.19
N THR A 112 -1.29 -2.53 -19.28
CA THR A 112 -1.45 -2.27 -17.84
C THR A 112 -0.30 -1.46 -17.26
N ARG A 113 -0.54 -0.91 -16.07
CA ARG A 113 0.52 -0.38 -15.20
C ARG A 113 0.37 -1.02 -13.84
N PHE A 114 1.46 -1.47 -13.26
CA PHE A 114 1.48 -2.10 -11.95
C PHE A 114 2.63 -1.58 -11.11
N TRP A 115 2.48 -1.64 -9.80
CA TRP A 115 3.52 -1.28 -8.86
C TRP A 115 4.34 -2.52 -8.53
N TYR A 116 5.67 -2.41 -8.47
CA TYR A 116 6.57 -3.48 -8.05
C TYR A 116 7.92 -2.90 -7.61
N LYS A 117 8.40 -3.29 -6.42
CA LYS A 117 9.67 -2.82 -5.82
C LYS A 117 9.78 -1.29 -5.81
N LYS A 118 8.81 -0.60 -5.23
CA LYS A 118 8.76 0.88 -5.14
C LYS A 118 8.84 1.62 -6.49
N LYS A 119 8.50 0.95 -7.59
CA LYS A 119 8.51 1.53 -8.94
C LYS A 119 7.24 1.17 -9.70
N MET A 120 6.82 2.07 -10.58
CA MET A 120 5.74 1.83 -11.52
C MET A 120 6.30 1.16 -12.78
N TRP A 121 5.70 0.04 -13.16
CA TRP A 121 6.06 -0.74 -14.35
C TRP A 121 4.92 -0.69 -15.37
N LYS A 122 5.29 -0.77 -16.65
CA LYS A 122 4.34 -1.03 -17.74
C LYS A 122 4.28 -2.54 -17.95
N GLY A 123 3.07 -3.07 -18.09
CA GLY A 123 2.81 -4.50 -18.26
C GLY A 123 1.74 -4.78 -19.30
N TRP A 124 1.49 -6.07 -19.48
CA TRP A 124 0.47 -6.58 -20.39
C TRP A 124 -0.32 -7.71 -19.75
N ILE A 125 -1.65 -7.65 -19.83
CA ILE A 125 -2.49 -8.82 -19.63
C ILE A 125 -2.67 -9.46 -21.00
N ASN A 126 -2.03 -10.62 -21.18
CA ASN A 126 -2.09 -11.39 -22.42
C ASN A 126 -3.09 -12.54 -22.28
N VAL A 127 -4.29 -12.40 -22.84
CA VAL A 127 -5.26 -13.49 -22.95
C VAL A 127 -4.89 -14.30 -24.19
N VAL A 128 -3.93 -15.23 -24.03
CA VAL A 128 -3.30 -15.98 -25.14
C VAL A 128 -4.31 -16.86 -25.90
N ASN A 129 -5.35 -17.34 -25.22
CA ASN A 129 -6.43 -18.15 -25.80
C ASN A 129 -7.78 -17.80 -25.14
N PRO A 130 -8.66 -17.04 -25.81
CA PRO A 130 -9.96 -16.64 -25.27
C PRO A 130 -11.09 -17.67 -25.48
N PHE A 131 -10.84 -18.85 -26.06
CA PHE A 131 -11.90 -19.80 -26.43
C PHE A 131 -12.54 -20.53 -25.25
N ARG A 132 -11.90 -20.55 -24.07
CA ARG A 132 -12.44 -21.20 -22.85
C ARG A 132 -13.33 -20.29 -22.00
N ALA A 133 -13.91 -19.26 -22.63
CA ALA A 133 -14.57 -18.11 -22.01
C ALA A 133 -13.60 -17.12 -21.33
N ALA A 134 -13.93 -15.85 -21.47
CA ALA A 134 -13.29 -14.74 -20.77
C ALA A 134 -14.39 -13.95 -20.05
N ILE A 135 -14.33 -13.86 -18.73
CA ILE A 135 -15.36 -13.22 -17.90
C ILE A 135 -14.75 -11.99 -17.24
N VAL A 136 -15.44 -10.87 -17.34
CA VAL A 136 -15.05 -9.61 -16.69
C VAL A 136 -16.10 -9.24 -15.65
N LEU A 137 -15.72 -9.26 -14.38
CA LEU A 137 -16.60 -8.96 -13.25
C LEU A 137 -16.36 -7.54 -12.72
N GLY A 138 -17.42 -6.91 -12.23
CA GLY A 138 -17.30 -5.67 -11.46
C GLY A 138 -18.63 -4.90 -11.36
N THR A 139 -18.64 -3.85 -10.56
CA THR A 139 -19.81 -3.00 -10.32
C THR A 139 -20.15 -2.04 -11.47
N PRO A 140 -21.40 -1.61 -11.66
CA PRO A 140 -21.74 -0.56 -12.61
C PRO A 140 -20.85 0.68 -12.44
N GLY A 141 -20.37 1.26 -13.55
CA GLY A 141 -19.49 2.43 -13.52
C GLY A 141 -17.99 2.14 -13.36
N SER A 142 -17.56 0.89 -13.13
CA SER A 142 -16.14 0.56 -12.90
C SER A 142 -15.24 0.57 -14.16
N GLY A 143 -15.72 1.07 -15.30
CA GLY A 143 -14.92 1.20 -16.53
C GLY A 143 -14.65 -0.09 -17.33
N LYS A 144 -15.31 -1.22 -17.01
CA LYS A 144 -15.11 -2.52 -17.69
C LYS A 144 -15.21 -2.46 -19.22
N SER A 145 -16.20 -1.73 -19.73
CA SER A 145 -16.41 -1.62 -21.18
C SER A 145 -15.21 -0.98 -21.86
N TYR A 146 -14.74 0.15 -21.32
CA TYR A 146 -13.59 0.87 -21.87
C TYR A 146 -12.28 0.09 -21.74
N ALA A 147 -12.01 -0.46 -20.56
CA ALA A 147 -10.73 -1.09 -20.27
C ALA A 147 -10.56 -2.47 -20.91
N VAL A 148 -11.64 -3.25 -21.02
CA VAL A 148 -11.56 -4.65 -21.46
C VAL A 148 -12.41 -4.92 -22.70
N VAL A 149 -13.72 -4.68 -22.64
CA VAL A 149 -14.66 -5.11 -23.71
C VAL A 149 -14.32 -4.45 -25.05
N ASN A 150 -14.02 -3.14 -25.04
CA ASN A 150 -13.65 -2.40 -26.24
C ASN A 150 -12.37 -2.96 -26.86
N GLN A 151 -11.38 -3.37 -26.06
CA GLN A 151 -10.15 -3.97 -26.56
C GLN A 151 -10.39 -5.33 -27.19
N PHE A 152 -11.25 -6.14 -26.56
CA PHE A 152 -11.70 -7.41 -27.15
C PHE A 152 -12.38 -7.19 -28.51
N ILE A 153 -13.36 -6.29 -28.59
CA ILE A 153 -14.07 -6.00 -29.85
C ILE A 153 -13.07 -5.58 -30.93
N LYS A 154 -12.21 -4.61 -30.64
CA LYS A 154 -11.25 -4.07 -31.61
C LYS A 154 -10.28 -5.13 -32.14
N GLN A 155 -9.64 -5.87 -31.24
CA GLN A 155 -8.65 -6.88 -31.62
C GLN A 155 -9.29 -8.07 -32.34
N GLN A 156 -10.49 -8.50 -31.92
CA GLN A 156 -11.22 -9.58 -32.60
C GLN A 156 -11.62 -9.18 -34.02
N ILE A 157 -12.04 -7.93 -34.23
CA ILE A 157 -12.29 -7.36 -35.56
C ILE A 157 -10.99 -7.37 -36.38
N GLU A 158 -9.89 -6.82 -35.85
CA GLU A 158 -8.58 -6.81 -36.52
C GLU A 158 -8.10 -8.19 -36.99
N LYS A 159 -8.40 -9.23 -36.18
CA LYS A 159 -8.06 -10.63 -36.46
C LYS A 159 -9.04 -11.35 -37.38
N GLY A 160 -10.14 -10.69 -37.72
CA GLY A 160 -11.16 -11.20 -38.61
C GLY A 160 -12.11 -12.23 -38.01
N PHE A 161 -12.27 -12.25 -36.69
CA PHE A 161 -13.28 -13.08 -36.04
C PHE A 161 -14.68 -12.50 -36.19
N THR A 162 -15.66 -13.37 -36.40
CA THR A 162 -17.08 -13.01 -36.34
C THR A 162 -17.49 -12.79 -34.88
N GLY A 163 -18.08 -11.64 -34.59
CA GLY A 163 -18.55 -11.28 -33.25
C GLY A 163 -20.07 -11.25 -33.15
N TYR A 164 -20.61 -11.80 -32.06
CA TYR A 164 -21.98 -11.53 -31.62
C TYR A 164 -21.92 -10.56 -30.43
N ILE A 165 -22.36 -9.32 -30.63
CA ILE A 165 -22.26 -8.25 -29.63
C ILE A 165 -23.66 -7.94 -29.11
N TYR A 166 -23.90 -8.29 -27.85
CA TYR A 166 -25.10 -7.88 -27.14
C TYR A 166 -24.88 -6.51 -26.50
N ASP A 167 -25.51 -5.49 -27.06
CA ASP A 167 -25.35 -4.10 -26.64
C ASP A 167 -26.56 -3.63 -25.83
N PHE A 168 -26.51 -3.85 -24.51
CA PHE A 168 -27.59 -3.46 -23.60
C PHE A 168 -27.83 -1.95 -23.56
N LYS A 169 -26.79 -1.14 -23.81
CA LYS A 169 -26.86 0.34 -23.83
C LYS A 169 -26.73 0.87 -25.25
N PHE A 170 -27.52 0.29 -26.15
CA PHE A 170 -27.46 0.65 -27.57
C PHE A 170 -27.56 2.17 -27.79
N PRO A 171 -26.71 2.78 -28.65
CA PRO A 171 -25.72 2.16 -29.55
C PRO A 171 -24.26 2.20 -29.06
N ASP A 172 -23.96 2.07 -27.77
CA ASP A 172 -22.60 2.22 -27.22
C ASP A 172 -21.57 1.27 -27.86
N LEU A 173 -21.68 -0.05 -27.62
CA LEU A 173 -20.72 -1.02 -28.13
C LEU A 173 -20.83 -1.18 -29.64
N SER A 174 -22.04 -1.03 -30.17
CA SER A 174 -22.35 -1.12 -31.59
C SER A 174 -21.59 -0.07 -32.40
N THR A 175 -21.55 1.17 -31.92
CA THR A 175 -20.80 2.26 -32.56
C THR A 175 -19.30 1.97 -32.60
N ILE A 176 -18.76 1.40 -31.52
CA ILE A 176 -17.33 1.05 -31.43
C ILE A 176 -17.00 -0.06 -32.43
N ALA A 177 -17.80 -1.12 -32.46
CA ALA A 177 -17.61 -2.23 -33.37
C ALA A 177 -17.70 -1.78 -34.84
N TYR A 178 -18.75 -1.02 -35.18
CA TYR A 178 -18.96 -0.54 -36.54
C TYR A 178 -17.84 0.39 -37.00
N ASN A 179 -17.47 1.40 -36.20
CA ASN A 179 -16.39 2.32 -36.56
C ASN A 179 -15.05 1.61 -36.70
N HIS A 180 -14.75 0.66 -35.82
CA HIS A 180 -13.50 -0.10 -35.92
C HIS A 180 -13.47 -0.99 -37.16
N LEU A 181 -14.61 -1.62 -37.50
CA LEU A 181 -14.74 -2.36 -38.75
C LEU A 181 -14.55 -1.47 -39.98
N LEU A 182 -15.17 -0.27 -40.00
CA LEU A 182 -14.99 0.69 -41.09
C LEU A 182 -13.52 1.05 -41.32
N ASN A 183 -12.79 1.26 -40.22
CA ASN A 183 -11.38 1.63 -40.26
C ASN A 183 -10.45 0.45 -40.61
N ASN A 184 -10.88 -0.79 -40.39
CA ASN A 184 -10.08 -1.99 -40.65
C ASN A 184 -10.48 -2.74 -41.94
N ARG A 185 -11.25 -2.12 -42.85
CA ARG A 185 -11.76 -2.80 -44.06
C ARG A 185 -10.67 -3.38 -44.96
N GLU A 186 -9.53 -2.71 -45.06
CA GLU A 186 -8.38 -3.14 -45.87
C GLU A 186 -7.67 -4.38 -45.30
N GLY A 187 -7.86 -4.69 -44.02
CA GLY A 187 -7.27 -5.86 -43.37
C GLY A 187 -7.94 -7.19 -43.75
N TYR A 188 -9.02 -7.16 -44.53
CA TYR A 188 -9.80 -8.35 -44.87
C TYR A 188 -9.64 -8.75 -46.34
N ALA A 189 -9.43 -10.04 -46.59
CA ALA A 189 -9.55 -10.59 -47.94
C ALA A 189 -10.98 -10.45 -48.51
N LYS A 190 -11.98 -10.53 -47.63
CA LYS A 190 -13.39 -10.25 -47.94
C LYS A 190 -13.99 -9.44 -46.79
N VAL A 191 -14.40 -8.21 -47.08
CA VAL A 191 -14.97 -7.30 -46.08
C VAL A 191 -16.23 -7.93 -45.45
N PRO A 192 -16.30 -8.06 -44.11
CA PRO A 192 -17.46 -8.65 -43.47
C PRO A 192 -18.64 -7.66 -43.46
N THR A 193 -19.85 -8.21 -43.42
CA THR A 193 -21.09 -7.45 -43.27
C THR A 193 -21.43 -7.25 -41.79
N PHE A 194 -22.03 -6.10 -41.47
CA PHE A 194 -22.46 -5.76 -40.12
C PHE A 194 -23.98 -5.72 -40.08
N TYR A 195 -24.59 -6.54 -39.24
CA TYR A 195 -26.05 -6.62 -39.06
C TYR A 195 -26.42 -6.20 -37.64
N VAL A 196 -27.50 -5.43 -37.53
CA VAL A 196 -28.11 -5.07 -36.25
C VAL A 196 -29.50 -5.68 -36.22
N ILE A 197 -29.77 -6.47 -35.17
CA ILE A 197 -31.10 -7.03 -34.92
C ILE A 197 -31.64 -6.30 -33.69
N ASN A 198 -32.76 -5.60 -33.88
CA ASN A 198 -33.50 -4.96 -32.80
C ASN A 198 -34.87 -5.63 -32.72
N PHE A 199 -35.26 -6.07 -31.52
CA PHE A 199 -36.51 -6.79 -31.27
C PHE A 199 -37.55 -5.88 -30.61
#